data_AF-A0A6B3E677-F1
#
_entry.id   AF-A0A6B3E677-F1
#
_cell.length_a   1.000
_cell.length_b   1.000
_cell.length_c   1.000
_cell.angle_alpha   90.00
_cell.angle_beta   90.00
_cell.angle_gamma   90.00
#
_symmetry.space_group_name_H-M   'P 1'
#
loop_
_entity.id
_entity.type
_entity.pdbx_description
1 polymer ?
#
loop_
_entity_poly.entity_id
_entity_poly.type
_entity_poly.pdbx_seq_one_letter_code
_entity_poly.pdbx_strand_id
1 'polypeptide(L)'
;ETAHNEAWEILVENRDVLDNLVLELLEKETLGKEEIAEIFAPIVKRPARPAWTGSSRRTPSTRPPVLSPKELQLTHGAHGAVGANGTQPSQVSVDKTPQAEQPESSPEDRGDS
;
A
#
# COMPACT_ATOMS: atom_id res chain seq x y z
N GLU A 1 -12.91 17.16 3.36
CA GLU A 1 -12.51 18.51 2.95
C GLU A 1 -11.02 18.77 3.20
N THR A 2 -10.48 18.55 4.41
CA THR A 2 -9.05 18.81 4.75
C THR A 2 -8.03 18.22 3.77
N ALA A 3 -8.21 16.97 3.32
CA ALA A 3 -7.29 16.34 2.37
C ALA A 3 -7.33 16.98 0.97
N HIS A 4 -8.46 17.57 0.58
CA HIS A 4 -8.58 18.26 -0.70
C HIS A 4 -7.88 19.62 -0.66
N ASN A 5 -8.09 20.38 0.43
CA ASN A 5 -7.36 21.63 0.63
C ASN A 5 -5.84 21.39 0.70
N GLU A 6 -5.40 20.36 1.42
CA GLU A 6 -3.98 19.97 1.49
C GLU A 6 -3.42 19.64 0.10
N ALA A 7 -4.17 18.88 -0.71
CA ALA A 7 -3.74 18.59 -2.09
C ALA A 7 -3.64 19.87 -2.94
N TRP A 8 -4.60 20.79 -2.81
CA TRP A 8 -4.54 22.08 -3.49
C TRP A 8 -3.33 22.91 -3.05
N GLU A 9 -3.04 22.98 -1.76
CA GLU A 9 -1.86 23.67 -1.24
C GLU A 9 -0.57 23.09 -1.81
N ILE A 10 -0.43 21.76 -1.87
CA ILE A 10 0.74 21.09 -2.44
C ILE A 10 0.96 21.49 -3.90
N LEU A 11 -0.11 21.56 -4.69
CA LEU A 11 -0.03 21.96 -6.10
C LEU A 11 0.39 23.43 -6.25
N VAL A 12 -0.11 24.31 -5.38
CA VAL A 12 0.25 25.74 -5.40
C VAL A 12 1.69 25.95 -4.93
N GLU A 13 2.12 25.25 -3.88
CA GLU A 13 3.49 25.31 -3.34
C GLU A 13 4.55 24.88 -4.35
N ASN A 14 4.22 23.96 -5.27
CA ASN A 14 5.14 23.44 -6.29
C ASN A 14 4.74 23.88 -7.70
N ARG A 15 4.06 25.03 -7.84
CA ARG A 15 3.51 25.48 -9.12
C ARG A 15 4.58 25.78 -10.17
N ASP A 16 5.70 26.31 -9.72
CA ASP A 16 6.91 26.59 -10.50
C ASP A 16 7.49 25.32 -11.13
N VAL A 17 7.53 24.22 -10.37
CA VAL A 17 7.93 22.90 -10.88
C VAL A 17 6.99 22.41 -11.98
N LEU A 18 5.68 22.59 -11.78
CA LEU A 18 4.66 22.22 -12.77
C LEU A 18 4.72 23.11 -14.02
N ASP A 19 5.06 24.40 -13.88
CA ASP A 19 5.29 25.30 -15.01
C ASP A 19 6.49 24.85 -15.84
N ASN A 20 7.59 24.47 -15.18
CA ASN A 20 8.76 23.93 -15.88
C ASN A 20 8.43 22.64 -16.64
N LEU A 21 7.65 21.74 -16.03
CA LEU A 21 7.17 20.52 -16.71
C LEU A 21 6.40 20.84 -17.99
N VAL A 22 5.52 21.83 -17.95
CA VAL A 22 4.71 22.24 -19.11
C VAL A 22 5.59 22.87 -20.19
N LEU A 23 6.56 23.72 -19.81
CA LEU A 23 7.50 24.32 -20.77
C LEU A 23 8.31 23.25 -21.51
N GLU A 24 8.82 22.26 -20.79
CA GLU A 24 9.57 21.15 -21.39
C GLU A 24 8.70 20.28 -22.31
N LEU A 25 7.44 20.04 -21.94
CA LEU A 25 6.48 19.32 -22.78
C LEU A 25 6.08 20.10 -24.03
N LEU A 26 6.02 21.43 -23.97
CA LEU A 26 5.75 22.26 -25.15
C LEU A 26 6.90 22.20 -26.17
N GLU A 27 8.14 22.06 -25.70
CA GLU A 27 9.32 21.96 -26.56
C GLU A 27 9.48 20.55 -27.17
N LYS A 28 9.30 19.50 -26.36
CA LYS A 28 9.66 18.12 -26.73
C LYS A 28 8.46 17.23 -27.07
N GLU A 29 7.24 17.70 -26.82
CA GLU A 29 5.95 16.97 -26.91
C GLU A 29 5.80 15.78 -25.95
N THR A 30 6.91 15.14 -25.55
CA THR A 30 6.98 14.00 -24.64
C THR A 30 8.25 14.10 -23.79
N LEU A 31 8.22 13.49 -22.60
CA LEU A 31 9.37 13.43 -21.70
C LEU A 31 9.63 12.00 -21.24
N GLY A 32 10.90 11.64 -21.17
CA GLY A 32 11.36 10.40 -20.56
C GLY A 32 11.32 10.43 -19.04
N LYS A 33 11.57 9.27 -18.42
CA LYS A 33 11.54 9.11 -16.95
C LYS A 33 12.63 9.96 -16.27
N GLU A 34 13.81 9.98 -16.85
CA GLU A 34 14.98 10.69 -16.31
C GLU A 34 14.76 12.21 -16.33
N GLU A 35 14.23 12.73 -17.44
CA GLU A 35 13.89 14.16 -17.59
C GLU A 35 12.81 14.58 -16.58
N ILE A 36 11.77 13.77 -16.41
CA ILE A 36 10.73 14.02 -15.40
C ILE A 36 11.32 14.01 -13.99
N ALA A 37 12.26 13.10 -13.70
CA ALA A 37 12.92 13.04 -12.40
C ALA A 37 13.76 14.28 -12.11
N GLU A 38 14.42 14.83 -13.13
CA GLU A 38 15.16 16.10 -13.02
C GLU A 38 14.21 17.28 -12.76
N ILE A 39 13.11 17.36 -13.52
CA ILE A 39 12.10 18.42 -13.33
C ILE A 39 11.52 18.36 -11.92
N PHE A 40 11.25 17.17 -11.38
CA PHE A 40 10.68 16.99 -10.04
C PHE A 40 11.70 16.99 -8.89
N ALA A 41 13.01 17.13 -9.17
CA ALA A 41 14.04 17.22 -8.14
C ALA A 41 13.82 18.31 -7.07
N PRO A 42 13.26 19.51 -7.38
CA PRO A 42 13.06 20.56 -6.39
C PRO A 42 11.77 20.43 -5.57
N ILE A 43 10.95 19.38 -5.75
CA ILE A 43 9.70 19.22 -5.00
C ILE A 43 9.94 19.24 -3.49
N VAL A 44 9.20 20.09 -2.79
CA VAL A 44 9.20 20.14 -1.33
C VAL A 44 8.20 19.12 -0.79
N LYS A 45 8.72 18.05 -0.17
CA LYS A 45 7.89 16.99 0.41
C LYS A 45 7.35 17.42 1.77
N ARG A 46 6.02 17.39 1.90
CA ARG A 46 5.33 17.56 3.19
C ARG A 46 5.67 16.42 4.16
N PRO A 47 5.59 16.66 5.49
CA PRO A 47 5.83 15.63 6.48
C PRO A 47 4.84 14.47 6.32
N ALA A 48 5.32 13.25 6.59
CA ALA A 48 4.47 12.07 6.53
C ALA A 48 3.30 12.18 7.52
N ARG A 49 2.09 11.90 7.03
CA ARG A 49 0.91 11.89 7.88
C ARG A 49 1.02 10.75 8.90
N PRO A 50 0.65 10.96 10.17
CA PRO A 50 0.56 9.87 11.14
C PRO A 50 -0.47 8.82 10.69
N ALA A 51 -0.31 7.59 11.21
CA ALA A 51 -1.23 6.50 10.93
C ALA A 51 -2.68 6.91 11.21
N TRP A 52 -3.57 6.67 10.25
CA TRP A 52 -4.98 7.00 10.39
C TRP A 52 -5.66 6.05 11.38
N THR A 53 -5.92 6.52 12.61
CA THR A 53 -6.58 5.74 13.66
C THR A 53 -8.11 5.84 13.63
N GLY A 54 -8.68 6.52 12.61
CA GLY A 54 -10.11 6.77 12.46
C GLY A 54 -10.72 7.73 13.49
N SER A 55 -9.98 8.10 14.53
CA SER A 55 -10.38 9.15 15.48
C SER A 55 -9.18 9.66 16.27
N SER A 56 -9.16 10.95 16.61
CA SER A 56 -8.09 11.58 17.41
C SER A 56 -7.91 10.98 18.82
N ARG A 57 -8.90 10.22 19.33
CA ARG A 57 -8.89 9.64 20.68
C ARG A 57 -8.45 8.17 20.73
N ARG A 58 -8.18 7.53 19.59
CA ARG A 58 -7.84 6.10 19.54
C ARG A 58 -6.33 5.91 19.59
N THR A 59 -5.87 5.19 20.62
CA THR A 59 -4.50 4.70 20.71
C THR A 59 -4.39 3.35 20.00
N PRO A 60 -3.44 3.16 19.07
CA PRO A 60 -3.18 1.84 18.48
C PRO A 60 -2.89 0.78 19.55
N SER A 61 -3.40 -0.44 19.38
CA SER A 61 -3.15 -1.55 20.31
C SER A 61 -1.71 -2.04 20.18
N THR A 62 -1.01 -2.15 21.32
CA THR A 62 0.31 -2.79 21.41
C THR A 62 0.22 -4.30 21.66
N ARG A 63 -0.99 -4.84 21.89
CA ARG A 63 -1.19 -6.28 22.07
C ARG A 63 -0.87 -7.01 20.76
N PRO A 64 -0.13 -8.12 20.81
CA PRO A 64 0.17 -8.91 19.62
C PRO A 64 -1.11 -9.50 19.02
N PRO A 65 -1.10 -9.87 17.73
CA PRO A 65 -2.15 -10.67 17.12
C PRO A 65 -2.41 -11.95 17.93
N VAL A 66 -3.67 -12.39 17.96
CA VAL A 66 -3.98 -13.71 18.54
C VAL A 66 -3.40 -14.80 17.66
N LEU A 67 -2.82 -15.81 18.29
CA LEU A 67 -2.32 -16.98 17.57
C LEU A 67 -3.50 -17.78 17.01
N SER A 68 -3.43 -18.11 15.74
CA SER A 68 -4.36 -19.06 15.12
C SER A 68 -4.17 -20.47 15.71
N PRO A 69 -5.18 -21.35 15.65
CA PRO A 69 -5.05 -22.73 16.12
C PRO A 69 -3.87 -23.49 15.47
N LYS A 70 -3.57 -23.20 14.20
CA LYS A 70 -2.43 -23.80 13.47
C LYS A 70 -1.09 -23.34 14.05
N GLU A 71 -0.94 -22.05 14.34
CA GLU A 71 0.26 -21.49 14.97
C GLU A 71 0.43 -22.03 16.39
N LEU A 72 -0.66 -22.18 17.15
CA LEU A 72 -0.60 -22.79 18.48
C LEU A 72 -0.06 -24.23 18.42
N GLN A 73 -0.52 -25.06 17.49
CA GLN A 73 -0.04 -26.44 17.33
C GLN A 73 1.46 -26.49 17.02
N LEU A 74 1.96 -25.55 16.21
CA LEU A 74 3.39 -25.43 15.89
C LEU A 74 4.22 -24.96 17.10
N THR A 75 3.68 -24.07 17.94
CA THR A 75 4.37 -23.56 19.15
C THR A 75 4.45 -24.57 20.30
N HIS A 76 3.46 -25.46 20.47
CA HIS A 76 3.49 -26.49 21.53
C HIS A 76 4.65 -27.49 21.39
N GLY A 77 5.29 -27.59 20.22
CA GLY A 77 6.49 -28.38 19.99
C GLY A 77 7.82 -27.62 20.18
N ALA A 78 7.78 -26.30 20.39
CA ALA A 78 8.96 -25.43 20.41
C ALA A 78 8.99 -24.56 21.69
N HIS A 79 9.04 -25.21 22.86
CA HIS A 79 9.37 -24.51 24.09
C HIS A 79 10.86 -24.14 24.11
N GLY A 80 11.16 -22.87 23.79
CA GLY A 80 12.43 -22.23 24.13
C GLY A 80 13.27 -21.75 22.96
N ALA A 81 12.79 -20.77 22.19
CA ALA A 81 13.69 -19.89 21.46
C ALA A 81 13.07 -18.51 21.19
N VAL A 82 13.49 -17.54 22.01
CA VAL A 82 13.94 -16.20 21.61
C VAL A 82 12.95 -15.32 20.83
N GLY A 83 12.37 -14.35 21.53
CA GLY A 83 11.96 -13.09 20.92
C GLY A 83 13.17 -12.36 20.35
N ALA A 84 12.92 -11.60 19.28
CA ALA A 84 13.85 -10.87 18.42
C ALA A 84 14.21 -11.59 17.12
N ASN A 85 13.38 -11.36 16.09
CA ASN A 85 13.91 -11.08 14.76
C ASN A 85 12.92 -10.20 13.97
N GLY A 86 13.00 -8.89 14.23
CA GLY A 86 12.63 -7.90 13.23
C GLY A 86 13.87 -7.62 12.39
N THR A 87 13.83 -7.97 11.10
CA THR A 87 14.77 -7.66 9.99
C THR A 87 14.49 -8.75 8.93
N GLN A 88 13.90 -8.53 7.74
CA GLN A 88 13.96 -7.40 6.81
C GLN A 88 12.65 -7.21 6.01
N PRO A 89 12.47 -6.02 5.39
CA PRO A 89 11.34 -5.71 4.54
C PRO A 89 11.58 -6.23 3.10
N SER A 90 10.76 -7.17 2.64
CA SER A 90 10.64 -7.47 1.22
C SER A 90 9.35 -6.86 0.67
N GLN A 91 9.53 -5.64 0.17
CA GLN A 91 8.99 -5.10 -1.07
C GLN A 91 7.49 -5.20 -1.36
N VAL A 92 6.90 -4.01 -1.47
CA VAL A 92 5.70 -3.72 -2.24
C VAL A 92 5.92 -4.15 -3.70
N SER A 93 4.98 -4.92 -4.26
CA SER A 93 4.38 -4.72 -5.59
C SER A 93 3.29 -5.78 -5.80
N VAL A 94 2.03 -5.42 -5.58
CA VAL A 94 1.03 -5.14 -6.63
C VAL A 94 0.96 -6.25 -7.69
N ASP A 95 -0.12 -7.03 -7.66
CA ASP A 95 -0.99 -7.06 -8.85
C ASP A 95 -2.43 -7.47 -8.48
N LYS A 96 -3.34 -6.88 -9.23
CA LYS A 96 -4.79 -6.89 -9.07
C LYS A 96 -5.37 -7.86 -10.10
N THR A 97 -6.01 -8.94 -9.62
CA THR A 97 -7.17 -9.61 -10.27
C THR A 97 -6.81 -10.40 -11.56
N PRO A 98 -7.50 -11.51 -11.97
CA PRO A 98 -8.86 -11.93 -11.65
C PRO A 98 -9.00 -13.35 -11.10
N GLN A 99 -10.14 -13.53 -10.42
CA GLN A 99 -10.81 -14.80 -10.23
C GLN A 99 -10.99 -15.47 -11.61
N ALA A 100 -10.21 -16.51 -11.88
CA ALA A 100 -10.42 -17.43 -12.99
C ALA A 100 -10.93 -18.76 -12.44
N GLU A 101 -12.06 -19.17 -13.00
CA GLU A 101 -12.69 -20.50 -13.02
C GLU A 101 -11.98 -21.64 -12.27
N GLN A 102 -12.74 -22.28 -11.38
CA GLN A 102 -12.61 -23.73 -11.20
C GLN A 102 -13.88 -24.43 -11.68
N PRO A 103 -13.74 -25.61 -12.31
CA PRO A 103 -14.72 -26.21 -13.20
C PRO A 103 -15.72 -27.10 -12.46
N GLU A 104 -16.79 -27.43 -13.18
CA GLU A 104 -17.82 -28.42 -12.85
C GLU A 104 -17.27 -29.72 -12.23
N SER A 105 -17.99 -30.23 -11.23
CA SER A 105 -18.27 -31.66 -11.14
C SER A 105 -19.62 -31.88 -10.45
N SER A 106 -20.63 -32.19 -11.26
CA SER A 106 -21.90 -32.79 -10.86
C SER A 106 -21.67 -34.11 -10.09
N PRO A 107 -22.55 -34.44 -9.14
CA PRO A 107 -23.12 -35.79 -9.11
C PRO A 107 -24.63 -35.72 -8.85
N GLU A 108 -25.44 -36.19 -9.80
CA GLU A 108 -26.00 -37.55 -9.83
C GLU A 108 -27.08 -37.81 -8.77
N ASP A 109 -28.28 -37.96 -9.32
CA ASP A 109 -29.24 -39.03 -9.07
C ASP A 109 -29.64 -39.32 -7.60
N ARG A 110 -30.85 -38.86 -7.27
CA ARG A 110 -31.71 -39.56 -6.31
C ARG A 110 -33.07 -39.74 -6.96
N GLY A 111 -33.22 -40.84 -7.70
CA GLY A 111 -34.48 -41.56 -7.72
C GLY A 111 -34.84 -42.02 -6.30
N ASP A 112 -36.09 -41.78 -5.90
CA ASP A 112 -37.05 -42.84 -5.61
C ASP A 112 -38.37 -42.21 -5.11
N SER A 113 -39.47 -42.83 -5.57
CA SER A 113 -40.90 -42.69 -5.16
C SER A 113 -41.69 -41.47 -5.62
#